data_AF-A0A7C2NM83-F1
#
_entry.id   AF-A0A7C2NM83-F1
#
_cell.length_a   1.000
_cell.length_b   1.000
_cell.length_c   1.000
_cell.angle_alpha   90.00
_cell.angle_beta   90.00
_cell.angle_gamma   90.00
#
_symmetry.space_group_name_H-M   'P 1'
#
loop_
_entity.id
_entity.type
_entity.pdbx_description
1 polymer ?
#
loop_
_entity_poly.entity_id
_entity_poly.type
_entity_poly.pdbx_seq_one_letter_code
_entity_poly.pdbx_strand_id
1 'polypeptide(L)' 'MQTKLTLRIDKKIIEKAKRISRKRGESISKMVSDFIQNEDSKENESVEVYPPITKKLKGLIKEKDFKKDDYYNYLEEKYK' A
#
# COMPACT_ATOMS: atom_id res chain seq x y z
N MET A 1 -13.13 20.64 -11.16
CA MET A 1 -14.37 21.10 -10.50
C MET A 1 -14.55 20.33 -9.21
N GLN A 2 -15.01 20.96 -8.13
CA GLN A 2 -15.33 20.27 -6.88
C GLN A 2 -16.85 20.06 -6.78
N THR A 3 -17.28 18.81 -6.65
CA THR A 3 -18.70 18.45 -6.49
C THR A 3 -18.93 17.94 -5.06
N LYS A 4 -20.16 18.11 -4.55
CA LYS A 4 -20.55 17.63 -3.22
C LYS A 4 -21.36 16.35 -3.37
N LEU A 5 -20.94 15.29 -2.68
CA LEU A 5 -21.65 14.02 -2.58
C LEU A 5 -22.32 13.92 -1.20
N THR A 6 -23.64 13.76 -1.17
CA THR A 6 -24.42 13.55 0.06
C THR A 6 -24.87 12.10 0.11
N LEU A 7 -24.47 11.36 1.15
CA LEU A 7 -24.77 9.94 1.32
C LEU A 7 -25.70 9.71 2.52
N ARG A 8 -26.62 8.75 2.39
CA ARG A 8 -27.36 8.21 3.53
C ARG A 8 -26.59 7.01 4.07
N ILE A 9 -26.10 7.12 5.31
CA ILE A 9 -25.35 6.05 5.98
C ILE A 9 -25.83 5.90 7.42
N ASP A 10 -25.62 4.71 7.98
CA ASP A 10 -25.98 4.44 9.37
C ASP A 10 -25.24 5.34 10.36
N LYS A 11 -25.97 5.79 11.39
CA LYS A 11 -25.43 6.64 12.45
C LYS A 11 -24.22 6.02 13.16
N LYS A 12 -24.21 4.69 13.33
CA LYS A 12 -23.07 3.99 13.95
C LYS A 12 -21.81 4.08 13.09
N ILE A 13 -21.96 4.08 11.76
CA ILE A 13 -20.85 4.15 10.81
C ILE A 13 -20.27 5.57 10.79
N ILE A 14 -21.12 6.62 10.74
CA ILE A 14 -20.61 8.01 10.74
C ILE A 14 -19.83 8.34 12.02
N GLU A 15 -20.26 7.83 13.18
CA GLU A 15 -19.54 8.06 14.44
C GLU A 15 -18.18 7.35 14.45
N LYS A 16 -18.11 6.12 13.93
CA LYS A 16 -16.82 5.43 13.72
C LYS A 16 -15.92 6.21 12.78
N ALA A 17 -16.45 6.73 11.66
CA ALA A 17 -15.70 7.51 10.69
C ALA A 17 -15.13 8.80 11.31
N LYS A 18 -15.94 9.57 12.06
CA LYS A 18 -15.49 10.77 12.79
C LYS A 18 -14.34 10.46 13.76
N ARG A 19 -14.43 9.35 14.50
CA ARG A 19 -13.37 8.95 15.44
C ARG A 19 -12.06 8.64 14.70
N ILE A 20 -12.13 7.91 13.59
CA ILE A 20 -10.94 7.59 12.78
C ILE A 20 -10.37 8.86 12.16
N SER A 21 -11.23 9.74 11.64
CA SER A 21 -10.80 10.97 10.96
C SER A 21 -10.07 11.91 11.91
N ARG A 22 -10.58 12.08 13.14
CA ARG A 22 -9.90 12.82 14.21
C ARG A 22 -8.55 12.20 14.58
N LYS A 23 -8.49 10.86 14.73
CA LYS A 23 -7.23 10.16 15.04
C LYS A 23 -6.18 10.35 13.95
N ARG A 24 -6.60 10.42 12.68
CA ARG A 24 -5.71 10.62 11.53
C ARG A 24 -5.42 12.09 11.20
N GLY A 25 -6.15 13.03 11.81
CA GLY A 25 -6.02 14.47 11.49
C GLY A 25 -6.60 14.84 10.12
N GLU A 26 -7.55 14.07 9.60
CA GLU A 26 -8.10 14.23 8.25
C GLU A 26 -9.62 14.40 8.27
N SER A 27 -10.16 15.03 7.21
CA SER A 27 -11.61 15.11 7.04
C SER A 27 -12.17 13.78 6.54
N ILE A 28 -13.44 13.49 6.86
CA ILE A 28 -14.12 12.29 6.36
C ILE A 28 -14.18 12.32 4.84
N SER A 29 -14.41 13.49 4.24
CA SER A 29 -14.43 13.67 2.78
C SER A 29 -13.11 13.27 2.14
N LYS A 30 -11.97 13.66 2.75
CA LYS A 30 -10.64 13.26 2.28
C LYS A 30 -10.43 11.76 2.43
N MET A 31 -10.75 11.20 3.60
CA MET A 31 -10.64 9.76 3.86
C MET A 31 -11.42 8.91 2.85
N VAL A 32 -12.64 9.32 2.51
CA VAL A 32 -13.48 8.60 1.52
C VAL A 32 -12.95 8.81 0.10
N SER A 33 -12.51 10.02 -0.24
CA SER A 33 -11.91 10.31 -1.54
C SER A 33 -10.67 9.45 -1.78
N ASP A 34 -9.77 9.39 -0.80
CA ASP A 34 -8.54 8.59 -0.89
C ASP A 34 -8.87 7.09 -0.98
N PHE A 35 -9.90 6.62 -0.26
CA PHE A 35 -10.35 5.23 -0.38
C PHE A 35 -10.82 4.89 -1.79
N ILE A 36 -11.69 5.74 -2.37
CA ILE A 36 -12.24 5.52 -3.72
C ILE A 36 -11.11 5.59 -4.77
N GLN A 37 -10.21 6.57 -4.68
CA GLN A 37 -9.05 6.67 -5.59
C GLN A 37 -8.14 5.44 -5.53
N ASN A 38 -7.90 4.90 -4.33
CA ASN A 38 -7.08 3.70 -4.16
C ASN A 38 -7.78 2.42 -4.65
N GLU A 39 -9.11 2.36 -4.64
CA GLU A 39 -9.84 1.21 -5.21
C GLU A 39 -9.77 1.20 -6.75
N ASP A 40 -9.91 2.34 -7.42
CA ASP A 40 -9.72 2.46 -8.88
C ASP A 40 -8.29 2.15 -9.34
N SER A 41 -7.32 2.33 -8.44
CA SER A 41 -5.91 2.02 -8.70
C SER A 41 -5.67 0.51 -8.83
N LYS A 42 -6.44 -0.32 -8.11
CA LYS A 42 -6.27 -1.78 -8.11
C LYS A 42 -6.73 -2.45 -9.39
N GLU A 43 -7.70 -1.88 -10.12
CA GLU A 43 -8.14 -2.40 -11.41
C GLU A 43 -7.14 -2.08 -12.55
N ASN A 44 -6.27 -1.08 -12.36
CA ASN A 44 -5.25 -0.67 -13.34
C ASN A 44 -3.82 -1.12 -12.96
N GLU A 45 -3.62 -1.77 -11.83
CA GLU A 45 -2.34 -2.32 -11.37
C GLU A 45 -2.01 -3.67 -12.04
N SER A 46 -1.96 -3.67 -13.38
CA SER A 46 -0.99 -4.53 -14.09
C SER A 46 0.40 -3.90 -14.14
N VAL A 47 0.55 -2.69 -13.61
CA VAL A 47 1.85 -2.03 -13.48
C VAL A 47 2.23 -2.03 -12.00
N GLU A 48 3.03 -3.02 -11.60
CA GLU A 48 3.78 -2.94 -10.35
C GLU A 48 4.67 -1.69 -10.41
N VAL A 49 4.18 -0.56 -9.89
CA VAL A 49 4.99 0.64 -9.74
C VAL A 49 5.85 0.44 -8.50
N TYR A 50 6.93 -0.30 -8.68
CA TYR A 50 7.96 -0.40 -7.67
C TYR A 50 8.54 0.99 -7.38
N PRO A 51 8.78 1.33 -6.10
CA PRO A 51 9.59 2.50 -5.76
C PRO A 51 10.90 2.52 -6.57
N PRO A 52 11.48 3.70 -6.92
CA PRO A 52 12.62 3.79 -7.83
C PRO A 52 13.80 2.89 -7.47
N ILE A 53 14.05 2.72 -6.17
CA ILE A 53 15.09 1.83 -5.64
C ILE A 53 14.72 0.37 -5.94
N THR A 54 13.52 -0.05 -5.58
CA THR A 54 13.04 -1.42 -5.79
C THR A 54 12.99 -1.80 -7.27
N LYS A 55 12.61 -0.85 -8.16
CA LYS A 55 12.66 -1.05 -9.61
C LYS A 55 14.08 -1.31 -10.13
N LYS A 56 15.08 -0.61 -9.57
CA LYS A 56 16.50 -0.83 -9.91
C LYS A 56 17.03 -2.17 -9.39
N LEU A 57 16.48 -2.66 -8.28
CA LEU A 57 16.88 -3.94 -7.68
C LEU A 57 16.20 -5.14 -8.36
N LYS A 58 14.98 -4.96 -8.89
CA LYS A 58 14.23 -6.01 -9.58
C LYS A 58 15.00 -6.48 -10.83
N GLY A 59 15.27 -7.79 -10.89
CA GLY A 59 15.97 -8.43 -12.02
C GLY A 59 17.49 -8.41 -11.96
N LEU A 60 18.10 -7.85 -10.90
CA LEU A 60 19.55 -7.93 -10.69
C LEU A 60 20.02 -9.36 -10.39
N ILE A 61 19.22 -10.12 -9.63
CA ILE A 61 19.48 -11.52 -9.33
C ILE A 61 18.71 -12.36 -10.35
N LYS A 62 19.44 -13.13 -11.17
CA LYS A 62 18.83 -14.11 -12.08
C LYS A 62 18.67 -15.42 -11.32
N GLU A 63 17.63 -16.19 -11.61
CA GLU A 63 17.37 -17.48 -10.93
C GLU A 63 18.56 -18.44 -11.02
N LYS A 64 19.30 -18.40 -12.13
CA LYS A 64 20.52 -19.20 -12.34
C LYS A 64 21.69 -18.84 -11.41
N ASP A 65 21.68 -17.63 -10.86
CA ASP A 65 22.73 -17.12 -9.97
C ASP A 65 22.35 -17.33 -8.49
N PHE A 66 21.15 -17.86 -8.22
CA PHE A 66 20.68 -18.16 -6.87
C PHE A 66 20.90 -19.63 -6.54
N LYS A 67 21.86 -19.92 -5.65
CA LYS A 67 21.96 -21.21 -4.96
C LYS A 67 21.44 -21.05 -3.55
N LYS A 68 20.50 -21.90 -3.17
CA LYS A 68 19.90 -21.89 -1.83
C LYS A 68 20.95 -22.06 -0.72
N ASP A 69 22.00 -22.83 -1.01
CA ASP A 69 23.11 -23.08 -0.09
C ASP A 69 23.94 -21.82 0.22
N ASP A 70 24.09 -20.90 -0.74
CA ASP A 70 24.82 -19.64 -0.53
C ASP A 70 24.13 -18.78 0.54
N TYR A 71 22.79 -18.83 0.61
CA TYR A 71 22.02 -18.13 1.64
C TYR A 71 22.23 -18.73 3.02
N TYR A 72 22.24 -20.07 3.14
CA TYR A 72 22.49 -20.75 4.42
C TYR A 72 23.92 -20.52 4.92
N ASN A 73 24.92 -20.64 4.03
CA ASN A 73 26.32 -20.34 4.35
C ASN A 73 26.50 -18.90 4.84
N TYR A 74 25.86 -17.93 4.19
CA TYR A 74 25.87 -16.54 4.64
C TYR A 74 25.27 -16.37 6.04
N LEU A 75 24.15 -17.03 6.34
CA LEU A 75 23.54 -16.94 7.67
C LEU A 75 24.43 -17.57 8.74
N GLU A 76 25.05 -18.72 8.45
CA GLU A 76 25.99 -19.36 9.36
C GLU A 76 27.20 -18.47 9.67
N GLU A 77 27.79 -17.81 8.67
CA GLU A 77 28.89 -16.86 8.89
C GLU A 77 28.44 -15.60 9.64
N LYS A 78 27.25 -15.08 9.34
CA LYS A 78 26.74 -13.84 9.94
C LYS A 78 26.45 -13.97 11.44
N TYR A 79 26.00 -15.15 11.87
CA TYR A 79 25.61 -15.43 13.24
C TYR A 79 26.66 -16.24 14.03
N LYS A 80 27.88 -16.34 13.49
CA LYS A 80 29.05 -16.89 14.17
C LYS A 80 29.70 -15.85 15.07
#